data_AF-A0A354WDJ2-F1
#
_entry.id   AF-A0A354WDJ2-F1
#
_cell.length_a   1.000
_cell.length_b   1.000
_cell.length_c   1.000
_cell.angle_alpha   90.00
_cell.angle_beta   90.00
_cell.angle_gamma   90.00
#
_symmetry.space_group_name_H-M   'P 1'
#
loop_
_entity.id
_entity.type
_entity.pdbx_description
1 polymer ?
#
loop_
_entity_poly.entity_id
_entity_poly.type
_entity_poly.pdbx_seq_one_letter_code
_entity_poly.pdbx_strand_id
1 'polypeptide(L)'
;MTEFNNGSLKGGFGFQDQGTRKTTNPDGTVSTVSYSALRTANFDGNGAHTGKGFVSIDGQEVGYSVTGTYKVNNDGTFSLDATQSYEDGRPSQPYKQFGVVIRGGNEILVIQTTDGKNQSGKYQSQTDY
;
A
#
# COMPACT_ATOMS: atom_id res chain seq x y z
N MET A 1 -26.62 8.61 0.04
CA MET A 1 -25.53 7.68 -0.32
C MET A 1 -24.29 8.55 -0.49
N THR A 2 -23.21 8.31 0.24
CA THR A 2 -22.00 9.14 0.11
C THR A 2 -21.32 8.78 -1.20
N GLU A 3 -21.20 9.73 -2.12
CA GLU A 3 -20.47 9.52 -3.37
C GLU A 3 -18.97 9.67 -3.11
N PHE A 4 -18.20 8.60 -3.38
CA PHE A 4 -16.74 8.63 -3.26
C PHE A 4 -16.08 9.14 -4.54
N ASN A 5 -14.94 9.79 -4.42
CA ASN A 5 -14.07 10.17 -5.52
C ASN A 5 -12.63 10.40 -5.01
N ASN A 6 -11.69 10.78 -5.88
CA ASN A 6 -10.30 11.02 -5.46
C ASN A 6 -10.20 12.06 -4.33
N GLY A 7 -11.08 13.08 -4.34
CA GLY A 7 -11.15 14.12 -3.32
C GLY A 7 -11.62 13.62 -1.95
N SER A 8 -12.22 12.43 -1.87
CA SER A 8 -12.50 11.75 -0.60
C SER A 8 -11.22 11.32 0.13
N LEU A 9 -10.09 11.20 -0.57
CA LEU A 9 -8.78 10.88 0.01
C LEU A 9 -7.88 12.11 -0.11
N LYS A 10 -7.68 12.85 0.98
CA LYS A 10 -6.80 14.02 0.99
C LYS A 10 -6.03 14.14 2.30
N GLY A 11 -4.72 14.37 2.18
CA GLY A 11 -3.81 14.58 3.31
C GLY A 11 -3.06 13.31 3.71
N GLY A 12 -2.56 13.34 4.95
CA GLY A 12 -1.68 12.32 5.52
C GLY A 12 -2.43 11.12 6.11
N PHE A 13 -1.92 9.93 5.84
CA PHE A 13 -2.44 8.65 6.32
C PHE A 13 -1.30 7.82 6.92
N GLY A 14 -1.59 7.09 7.99
CA GLY A 14 -0.79 5.94 8.39
C GLY A 14 -1.21 4.72 7.56
N PHE A 15 -0.25 3.90 7.15
CA PHE A 15 -0.50 2.64 6.46
C PHE A 15 0.17 1.50 7.21
N GLN A 16 -0.60 0.44 7.45
CA GLN A 16 -0.11 -0.84 7.93
C GLN A 16 -0.51 -1.94 6.95
N ASP A 17 0.40 -2.86 6.68
CA ASP A 17 0.16 -4.07 5.86
C ASP A 17 0.81 -5.26 6.52
N GLN A 18 0.20 -6.43 6.37
CA GLN A 18 0.74 -7.69 6.87
C GLN A 18 0.25 -8.88 6.06
N GLY A 19 1.04 -9.94 6.05
CA GLY A 19 0.66 -11.22 5.49
C GLY A 19 1.88 -11.99 5.02
N THR A 20 1.77 -12.57 3.83
CA THR A 20 2.83 -13.37 3.22
C THR A 20 3.03 -13.00 1.76
N ARG A 21 4.24 -13.25 1.24
CA ARG A 21 4.56 -13.12 -0.18
C ARG A 21 5.52 -14.20 -0.62
N LYS A 22 5.48 -14.54 -1.90
CA LYS A 22 6.50 -15.37 -2.52
C LYS A 22 7.77 -14.55 -2.78
N THR A 23 8.94 -15.12 -2.51
CA THR A 23 10.25 -14.58 -2.86
C THR A 23 11.10 -15.64 -3.52
N THR A 24 11.97 -15.23 -4.45
CA THR A 24 12.97 -16.10 -5.06
C THR A 24 14.24 -16.06 -4.23
N ASN A 25 14.66 -17.23 -3.75
CA ASN A 25 15.90 -17.41 -3.00
C ASN A 25 17.12 -17.37 -3.95
N PRO A 26 18.34 -17.17 -3.42
CA PRO A 26 19.56 -17.19 -4.24
C PRO A 26 19.78 -18.49 -5.03
N ASP A 27 19.26 -19.62 -4.54
CA ASP A 27 19.32 -20.93 -5.20
C ASP A 27 18.24 -21.13 -6.28
N GLY A 28 17.41 -20.11 -6.54
CA GLY A 28 16.33 -20.13 -7.51
C GLY A 28 15.01 -20.74 -7.01
N THR A 29 14.98 -21.28 -5.79
CA THR A 29 13.74 -21.79 -5.19
C THR A 29 12.79 -20.65 -4.80
N VAL A 30 11.49 -20.91 -4.80
CA VAL A 30 10.48 -19.94 -4.37
C VAL A 30 9.98 -20.31 -2.97
N SER A 31 10.13 -19.39 -2.03
CA SER A 31 9.63 -19.54 -0.66
C SER A 31 8.50 -18.57 -0.38
N THR A 32 7.57 -18.97 0.49
CA THR A 32 6.56 -18.05 1.04
C THR A 32 7.08 -17.52 2.37
N VAL A 33 7.28 -16.21 2.45
CA VAL A 33 7.86 -15.55 3.62
C VAL A 33 6.86 -14.58 4.24
N SER A 34 7.06 -14.27 5.52
CA SER A 34 6.30 -13.23 6.21
C SER A 34 6.58 -11.86 5.62
N TYR A 35 5.55 -11.02 5.60
CA TYR A 35 5.62 -9.64 5.15
C TYR A 35 4.90 -8.73 6.14
N SER A 36 5.51 -7.61 6.46
CA SER A 36 4.85 -6.50 7.14
C SER A 36 5.37 -5.17 6.61
N ALA A 37 4.51 -4.16 6.56
CA ALA A 37 4.92 -2.81 6.19
C ALA A 37 4.24 -1.76 7.07
N LEU A 38 4.97 -0.70 7.37
CA LEU A 38 4.49 0.48 8.07
C LEU A 38 5.02 1.71 7.35
N ARG A 39 4.14 2.65 6.99
CA ARG A 39 4.55 3.90 6.36
C ARG A 39 3.58 5.04 6.60
N THR A 40 4.06 6.24 6.36
CA THR A 40 3.18 7.37 6.05
C THR A 40 2.83 7.36 4.58
N ALA A 41 1.66 7.89 4.27
CA ALA A 41 1.13 8.05 2.93
C ALA A 41 0.50 9.44 2.80
N ASN A 42 0.60 10.05 1.63
CA ASN A 42 -0.12 11.27 1.31
C ASN A 42 -0.93 11.06 0.05
N PHE A 43 -2.20 11.43 0.12
CA PHE A 43 -3.11 11.52 -1.03
C PHE A 43 -3.41 12.99 -1.29
N ASP A 44 -3.28 13.44 -2.54
CA ASP A 44 -3.44 14.86 -2.88
C ASP A 44 -4.89 15.30 -3.10
N GLY A 45 -5.83 14.35 -3.18
CA GLY A 45 -7.22 14.60 -3.56
C GLY A 45 -7.49 14.61 -5.06
N ASN A 46 -6.46 14.54 -5.90
CA ASN A 46 -6.55 14.63 -7.35
C ASN A 46 -6.04 13.38 -8.08
N GLY A 47 -5.40 12.45 -7.38
CA GLY A 47 -4.96 11.17 -7.92
C GLY A 47 -3.47 10.90 -7.78
N ALA A 48 -2.67 11.79 -7.18
CA ALA A 48 -1.26 11.53 -6.88
C ALA A 48 -1.08 10.93 -5.48
N HIS A 49 -0.20 9.95 -5.37
CA HIS A 49 0.11 9.25 -4.14
C HIS A 49 1.62 9.24 -3.87
N THR A 50 2.00 9.54 -2.64
CA THR A 50 3.36 9.33 -2.14
C THR A 50 3.33 8.63 -0.78
N GLY A 51 4.45 8.04 -0.39
CA GLY A 51 4.64 7.54 0.96
C GLY A 51 6.05 7.03 1.22
N LYS A 52 6.38 6.91 2.50
CA LYS A 52 7.70 6.46 2.96
C LYS A 52 7.59 5.74 4.30
N GLY A 53 8.35 4.67 4.47
CA GLY A 53 8.40 3.94 5.74
C GLY A 53 9.32 2.73 5.66
N PHE A 54 8.95 1.67 6.37
CA PHE A 54 9.72 0.45 6.51
C PHE A 54 8.90 -0.77 6.11
N VAL A 55 9.57 -1.73 5.50
CA VAL A 55 9.01 -3.03 5.17
C VAL A 55 9.93 -4.11 5.71
N SER A 56 9.34 -5.14 6.31
CA SER A 56 10.02 -6.37 6.70
C SER A 56 9.64 -7.49 5.74
N ILE A 57 10.63 -8.11 5.13
CA ILE A 57 10.47 -9.27 4.24
C ILE A 57 11.33 -10.37 4.84
N ASP A 58 10.71 -11.46 5.28
CA ASP A 58 11.42 -12.55 5.96
C ASP A 58 12.26 -12.09 7.18
N GLY A 59 11.73 -11.12 7.93
CA GLY A 59 12.41 -10.52 9.08
C GLY A 59 13.47 -9.47 8.73
N GLN A 60 13.84 -9.32 7.46
CA GLN A 60 14.76 -8.28 7.02
C GLN A 60 14.04 -6.95 6.80
N GLU A 61 14.35 -5.97 7.63
CA GLU A 61 13.80 -4.62 7.53
C GLU A 61 14.59 -3.77 6.51
N VAL A 62 13.86 -3.02 5.69
CA VAL A 62 14.42 -2.05 4.74
C VAL A 62 13.54 -0.81 4.63
N GLY A 63 14.17 0.35 4.57
CA GLY A 63 13.51 1.62 4.27
C GLY A 63 13.01 1.62 2.82
N TYR A 64 11.81 2.14 2.58
CA TYR A 64 11.23 2.19 1.24
C TYR A 64 10.35 3.42 1.04
N SER A 65 10.17 3.79 -0.23
CA SER A 65 9.23 4.82 -0.66
C SER A 65 8.28 4.28 -1.73
N VAL A 66 7.09 4.85 -1.81
CA VAL A 66 6.09 4.56 -2.83
C VAL A 66 5.66 5.86 -3.49
N THR A 67 5.71 5.92 -4.82
CA THR A 67 5.21 7.06 -5.59
C THR A 67 4.39 6.55 -6.76
N GLY A 68 3.20 7.12 -6.99
CA GLY A 68 2.33 6.69 -8.06
C GLY A 68 1.02 7.45 -8.14
N THR A 69 0.02 6.81 -8.74
CA THR A 69 -1.31 7.37 -8.90
C THR A 69 -2.39 6.45 -8.34
N TYR A 70 -3.48 7.05 -7.87
CA TYR A 70 -4.62 6.33 -7.34
C TYR A 70 -5.92 6.77 -7.98
N LYS A 71 -6.91 5.90 -7.88
CA LYS A 71 -8.28 6.16 -8.31
C LYS A 71 -9.26 5.65 -7.25
N VAL A 72 -10.26 6.47 -6.95
CA VAL A 72 -11.44 6.10 -6.19
C VAL A 72 -12.66 6.24 -7.09
N ASN A 73 -13.42 5.16 -7.24
CA ASN A 73 -14.68 5.19 -7.98
C ASN A 73 -15.85 5.53 -7.03
N ASN A 74 -16.99 5.90 -7.60
CA ASN A 74 -18.17 6.34 -6.84
C ASN A 74 -18.71 5.29 -5.86
N ASP A 75 -18.48 4.00 -6.13
CA ASP A 75 -18.85 2.88 -5.25
C ASP A 75 -17.87 2.68 -4.08
N GLY A 76 -16.85 3.53 -3.94
CA GLY A 76 -15.82 3.44 -2.93
C GLY A 76 -14.70 2.47 -3.26
N THR A 77 -14.71 1.82 -4.42
CA THR A 77 -13.57 0.98 -4.82
C THR A 77 -12.33 1.84 -5.07
N PHE A 78 -11.20 1.35 -4.57
CA PHE A 78 -9.89 2.01 -4.60
C PHE A 78 -8.90 1.17 -5.40
N SER A 79 -8.09 1.83 -6.23
CA SER A 79 -6.92 1.23 -6.87
C SER A 79 -5.72 2.16 -6.81
N LEU A 80 -4.54 1.58 -6.61
CA LEU A 80 -3.24 2.27 -6.64
C LEU A 80 -2.34 1.58 -7.67
N ASP A 81 -1.69 2.38 -8.50
CA ASP A 81 -0.61 1.97 -9.40
C ASP A 81 0.62 2.84 -9.12
N ALA A 82 1.70 2.23 -8.64
CA ALA A 82 2.85 2.95 -8.12
C ALA A 82 4.15 2.19 -8.32
N THR A 83 5.25 2.87 -8.02
CA THR A 83 6.58 2.30 -7.95
C THR A 83 7.04 2.28 -6.51
N GLN A 84 7.46 1.10 -6.04
CA GLN A 84 8.15 0.92 -4.77
C GLN A 84 9.66 0.96 -4.99
N SER A 85 10.36 1.83 -4.27
CA SER A 85 11.82 1.95 -4.28
C SER A 85 12.37 1.68 -2.88
N TYR A 86 13.54 1.06 -2.81
CA TYR A 86 14.17 0.64 -1.55
C TYR A 86 15.46 1.40 -1.32
N GLU A 87 15.75 1.71 -0.06
CA GLU A 87 16.94 2.49 0.33
C GLU A 87 18.24 1.68 0.30
N ASP A 88 18.15 0.35 0.28
CA ASP A 88 19.32 -0.56 0.21
C ASP A 88 19.84 -0.79 -1.23
N GLY A 89 19.28 -0.07 -2.21
CA GLY A 89 19.72 -0.12 -3.60
C GLY A 89 19.19 -1.29 -4.41
N ARG A 90 18.33 -2.16 -3.86
CA ARG A 90 17.68 -3.21 -4.67
C ARG A 90 16.74 -2.58 -5.72
N PRO A 91 16.48 -3.24 -6.86
CA PRO A 91 15.69 -2.67 -7.95
C PRO A 91 14.28 -2.26 -7.52
N SER A 92 13.82 -1.10 -7.98
CA SER A 92 12.43 -0.67 -7.80
C SER A 92 11.46 -1.69 -8.41
N GLN A 93 10.30 -1.83 -7.78
CA GLN A 93 9.29 -2.82 -8.16
C GLN A 93 7.95 -2.13 -8.44
N PRO A 94 7.18 -2.62 -9.43
CA PRO A 94 5.77 -2.24 -9.57
C PRO A 94 4.98 -2.58 -8.31
N TYR A 95 4.14 -1.65 -7.88
CA TYR A 95 3.33 -1.75 -6.68
C TYR A 95 1.88 -1.41 -7.02
N LYS A 96 1.01 -2.43 -6.96
CA LYS A 96 -0.41 -2.28 -7.20
C LYS A 96 -1.20 -2.72 -5.99
N GLN A 97 -2.23 -1.96 -5.64
CA GLN A 97 -3.16 -2.31 -4.58
C GLN A 97 -4.60 -2.11 -5.03
N PHE A 98 -5.49 -2.90 -4.44
CA PHE A 98 -6.93 -2.77 -4.56
C PHE A 98 -7.54 -2.75 -3.16
N GLY A 99 -8.62 -1.99 -2.98
CA GLY A 99 -9.29 -1.87 -1.70
C GLY A 99 -10.64 -1.18 -1.78
N VAL A 100 -11.16 -0.84 -0.61
CA VAL A 100 -12.40 -0.08 -0.44
C VAL A 100 -12.19 1.09 0.50
N VAL A 101 -12.65 2.26 0.08
CA VAL A 101 -12.72 3.47 0.90
C VAL A 101 -13.95 3.38 1.79
N ILE A 102 -13.75 3.59 3.08
CA ILE A 102 -14.82 3.55 4.09
C ILE A 102 -14.73 4.78 5.00
N ARG A 103 -15.69 4.92 5.93
CA ARG A 103 -15.74 6.01 6.93
C ARG A 103 -15.57 7.41 6.31
N GLY A 104 -16.20 7.66 5.17
CA GLY A 104 -16.18 8.97 4.51
C GLY A 104 -14.84 9.39 3.93
N GLY A 105 -13.89 8.47 3.75
CA GLY A 105 -12.55 8.79 3.23
C GLY A 105 -11.42 8.67 4.25
N ASN A 106 -11.75 8.51 5.54
CA ASN A 106 -10.76 8.45 6.60
C ASN A 106 -10.06 7.09 6.71
N GLU A 107 -10.56 6.06 6.03
CA GLU A 107 -10.00 4.73 6.09
C GLU A 107 -10.12 4.00 4.74
N ILE A 108 -9.08 3.24 4.39
CA ILE A 108 -9.08 2.36 3.21
C ILE A 108 -8.69 0.96 3.68
N LEU A 109 -9.54 -0.02 3.40
CA LEU A 109 -9.22 -1.44 3.61
C LEU A 109 -8.64 -2.00 2.31
N VAL A 110 -7.41 -2.51 2.38
CA VAL A 110 -6.68 -3.09 1.25
C VAL A 110 -6.69 -4.60 1.38
N ILE A 111 -7.03 -5.29 0.30
CA ILE A 111 -6.96 -6.74 0.21
C ILE A 111 -6.17 -7.08 -1.04
N GLN A 112 -5.05 -7.78 -0.87
CA GLN A 112 -4.23 -8.22 -1.98
C GLN A 112 -4.01 -9.73 -1.88
N THR A 113 -4.89 -10.47 -2.56
CA THR A 113 -4.83 -11.92 -2.68
C THR A 113 -4.55 -12.29 -4.13
N THR A 114 -3.32 -12.66 -4.41
CA THR A 114 -2.84 -13.20 -5.69
C THR A 114 -2.01 -14.46 -5.42
N ASP A 115 -1.61 -15.19 -6.47
CA ASP A 115 -0.72 -16.34 -6.29
C ASP A 115 0.65 -15.97 -5.68
N GLY A 116 1.07 -14.70 -5.79
CA GLY A 116 2.35 -14.22 -5.27
C GLY A 116 2.27 -13.48 -3.92
N LYS A 117 1.09 -13.03 -3.51
CA LYS A 117 0.88 -12.17 -2.34
C LYS A 117 -0.44 -12.50 -1.68
N ASN A 118 -0.42 -12.72 -0.37
CA ASN A 118 -1.62 -12.80 0.45
C ASN A 118 -1.46 -11.84 1.61
N GLN A 119 -1.97 -10.62 1.42
CA GLN A 119 -1.70 -9.46 2.25
C GLN A 119 -2.99 -8.68 2.51
N SER A 120 -3.10 -8.11 3.70
CA SER A 120 -4.18 -7.21 4.09
C SER A 120 -3.59 -5.98 4.76
N GLY A 121 -4.05 -4.82 4.33
CA GLY A 121 -3.57 -3.55 4.85
C GLY A 121 -4.69 -2.58 5.13
N LYS A 122 -4.34 -1.52 5.85
CA LYS A 122 -5.24 -0.43 6.21
C LYS A 122 -4.52 0.89 6.08
N TYR A 123 -5.12 1.83 5.37
CA TYR A 123 -4.81 3.24 5.51
C TYR A 123 -5.76 3.86 6.53
N GLN A 124 -5.26 4.72 7.41
CA GLN A 124 -6.06 5.49 8.35
C GLN A 124 -5.60 6.95 8.36
N SER A 125 -6.54 7.88 8.27
CA SER A 125 -6.23 9.32 8.28
C SER A 125 -5.48 9.71 9.56
N GLN A 126 -4.46 10.55 9.41
CA GLN A 126 -3.69 11.09 10.54
C GLN A 126 -4.40 12.25 11.24
N THR A 127 -5.46 12.82 10.66
CA THR A 127 -6.24 13.89 11.30
C THR A 127 -7.09 13.41 12.47
N ASP A 128 -7.23 12.09 12.63
CA ASP A 128 -8.09 11.46 13.64
C ASP A 128 -7.29 10.95 14.86
N TYR A 129 -6.08 11.49 15.11
CA TYR A 129 -5.21 11.19 16.26
C TYR A 129 -5.05 12.39 17.19
#